data_AF-A0A1I7I5M7-F1
#
_entry.id   AF-A0A1I7I5M7-F1
#
_cell.length_a   1.000
_cell.length_b   1.000
_cell.length_c   1.000
_cell.angle_alpha   90.00
_cell.angle_beta   90.00
_cell.angle_gamma   90.00
#
_symmetry.space_group_name_H-M   'P 1'
#
loop_
_entity.id
_entity.type
_entity.pdbx_description
1 polymer ?
#
loop_
_entity_poly.entity_id
_entity_poly.type
_entity_poly.pdbx_seq_one_letter_code
_entity_poly.pdbx_strand_id
1 'polypeptide(L)'
;MYNTDLPTRAELPSTGKLIRSTLVAAVVVAALLVTVVLPAEYAIDPTGAGRLLGLTEMGEIKQQLAEEAELDREVSQAADEASPVVTAPAPQASAGSQATADTSPQATPEQPATASTSSDEADPTAASAPAQDEPQPEASQTVAEVSSSQEETSEATEEAATWRDEVSFTLTPGEGTEYKLTMEEGAVATFA
;
A
#
# COMPACT_ATOMS: atom_id res chain seq x y z
N MET A 1 21.19 -1.68 42.61
CA MET A 1 20.65 -1.26 41.30
C MET A 1 21.75 -1.44 40.27
N TYR A 2 21.44 -2.05 39.13
CA TYR A 2 22.37 -2.19 38.02
C TYR A 2 22.35 -0.89 37.22
N ASN A 3 23.31 -0.02 37.47
CA ASN A 3 23.67 1.02 36.50
C ASN A 3 24.60 0.34 35.50
N THR A 4 24.15 0.19 34.26
CA THR A 4 25.02 -0.27 33.18
C THR A 4 26.09 0.81 32.98
N ASP A 5 27.36 0.45 33.15
CA ASP A 5 28.48 1.37 32.97
C ASP A 5 28.50 1.90 31.52
N LEU A 6 28.85 3.18 31.35
CA LEU A 6 28.90 3.80 30.02
C LEU A 6 29.91 3.07 29.12
N PRO A 7 29.54 2.72 27.88
CA PRO A 7 30.44 2.03 26.97
C PRO A 7 31.66 2.90 26.71
N THR A 8 32.84 2.33 26.93
CA THR A 8 34.09 3.02 26.67
C THR A 8 34.40 2.99 25.17
N ARG A 9 35.20 3.93 24.66
CA ARG A 9 35.57 4.00 23.23
C ARG A 9 36.22 2.71 22.70
N ALA A 10 36.71 1.84 23.58
CA ALA A 10 37.26 0.53 23.28
C ALA A 10 36.20 -0.49 22.81
N GLU A 11 34.92 -0.23 23.06
CA GLU A 11 33.80 -1.10 22.67
C GLU A 11 33.17 -0.71 21.33
N LEU A 12 33.56 0.44 20.75
CA LEU A 12 33.10 0.87 19.44
C LEU A 12 33.85 0.15 18.31
N PRO A 13 33.18 -0.20 17.19
CA PRO A 13 33.85 -0.74 16.01
C PRO A 13 34.97 0.19 15.55
N SER A 14 36.16 -0.36 15.29
CA SER A 14 37.26 0.44 14.73
C SER A 14 36.92 0.93 13.32
N THR A 15 37.53 2.04 12.90
CA THR A 15 37.36 2.58 11.54
C THR A 15 37.63 1.53 10.46
N GLY A 16 38.65 0.69 10.64
CA GLY A 16 38.94 -0.41 9.73
C GLY A 16 37.82 -1.46 9.68
N LYS A 17 37.12 -1.72 10.80
CA LYS A 17 35.95 -2.60 10.83
C LYS A 17 34.77 -1.99 10.07
N LEU A 18 34.53 -0.69 10.23
CA LEU A 18 33.51 0.05 9.47
C LEU A 18 33.78 -0.01 7.96
N ILE A 19 35.01 0.28 7.52
CA ILE A 19 35.39 0.24 6.10
C ILE A 19 35.20 -1.18 5.52
N ARG A 20 35.59 -2.22 6.27
CA ARG A 20 35.39 -3.61 5.84
C ARG A 20 33.91 -3.94 5.68
N SER A 21 33.06 -3.53 6.63
CA SER A 21 31.61 -3.77 6.50
C SER A 21 31.00 -3.01 5.32
N THR A 22 31.41 -1.76 5.08
CA THR A 22 30.93 -0.99 3.93
C THR A 22 31.34 -1.62 2.60
N LEU A 23 32.58 -2.12 2.50
CA LEU A 23 33.03 -2.83 1.30
C LEU A 23 32.24 -4.12 1.06
N VAL A 24 31.99 -4.92 2.10
CA VAL A 24 31.16 -6.14 1.96
C VAL A 24 29.75 -5.78 1.52
N ALA A 25 29.14 -4.76 2.12
CA ALA A 25 27.82 -4.27 1.71
C ALA A 25 27.80 -3.82 0.25
N ALA A 26 28.82 -3.06 -0.20
CA ALA A 26 28.93 -2.63 -1.58
C ALA A 26 29.00 -3.80 -2.56
N VAL A 27 29.72 -4.88 -2.21
CA VAL A 27 29.76 -6.11 -3.01
C VAL A 27 28.39 -6.79 -3.07
N VAL A 28 27.68 -6.88 -1.94
CA VAL A 28 26.32 -7.45 -1.90
C VAL A 28 25.37 -6.64 -2.77
N VAL A 29 25.41 -5.31 -2.68
CA VAL A 29 24.60 -4.41 -3.52
C VAL A 29 24.92 -4.61 -5.00
N ALA A 30 26.21 -4.67 -5.37
CA ALA A 30 26.59 -4.92 -6.76
C ALA A 30 26.09 -6.28 -7.26
N ALA A 31 26.15 -7.32 -6.43
CA ALA A 31 25.60 -8.63 -6.78
C ALA A 31 24.08 -8.56 -7.01
N LEU A 32 23.33 -7.96 -6.07
CA LEU A 32 21.88 -7.78 -6.21
C LEU A 32 21.51 -6.94 -7.43
N LEU A 33 22.29 -5.90 -7.71
CA LEU A 33 22.08 -5.05 -8.88
C LEU A 33 22.17 -5.88 -10.16
N VAL A 34 23.20 -6.72 -10.27
CA VAL A 34 23.47 -7.50 -11.48
C VAL A 34 22.53 -8.70 -11.63
N THR A 35 22.12 -9.35 -10.54
CA THR A 35 21.34 -10.60 -10.61
C THR A 35 19.83 -10.44 -10.37
N VAL A 36 19.39 -9.33 -9.78
CA VAL A 36 17.97 -9.12 -9.44
C VAL A 36 17.44 -7.85 -10.10
N VAL A 37 18.10 -6.71 -9.89
CA VAL A 37 17.59 -5.41 -10.33
C VAL A 37 17.66 -5.27 -11.85
N LEU A 38 18.81 -5.56 -12.47
CA LEU A 38 18.96 -5.47 -13.93
C LEU A 38 18.02 -6.43 -14.68
N PRO A 39 17.85 -7.70 -14.26
CA PRO A 39 16.87 -8.57 -14.90
C PRO A 39 15.43 -8.08 -14.75
N ALA A 40 15.00 -7.71 -13.55
CA ALA A 40 13.59 -7.39 -13.26
C ALA A 40 13.13 -6.05 -13.87
N GLU A 41 14.02 -5.06 -13.94
CA GLU A 41 13.67 -3.73 -14.44
C GLU A 41 14.08 -3.52 -15.90
N TYR A 42 15.24 -4.05 -16.29
CA TYR A 42 15.85 -3.73 -17.58
C TYR A 42 16.04 -4.95 -18.48
N ALA A 43 15.49 -6.12 -18.14
CA ALA A 43 15.64 -7.35 -18.92
C ALA A 43 17.10 -7.74 -19.24
N ILE A 44 18.08 -7.15 -18.55
CA ILE A 44 19.49 -7.41 -18.75
C ILE A 44 19.92 -8.43 -17.72
N ASP A 45 20.21 -9.65 -18.17
CA ASP A 45 20.67 -10.74 -17.30
C ASP A 45 22.03 -11.29 -17.78
N PRO A 46 23.15 -10.71 -17.30
CA PRO A 46 24.48 -11.19 -17.68
C PRO A 46 24.82 -12.54 -17.04
N THR A 47 24.10 -12.93 -15.99
CA THR A 47 24.37 -14.16 -15.22
C THR A 47 23.50 -15.35 -15.62
N GLY A 48 22.37 -15.13 -16.30
CA GLY A 48 21.35 -16.14 -16.60
C GLY A 48 20.44 -16.49 -15.42
N ALA A 49 20.71 -15.99 -14.22
CA ALA A 49 19.93 -16.30 -13.02
C ALA A 49 18.54 -15.65 -13.06
N GLY A 50 18.43 -14.44 -13.60
CA GLY A 50 17.17 -13.73 -13.75
C GLY A 50 16.19 -14.45 -14.66
N ARG A 51 16.68 -15.03 -15.76
CA ARG A 51 15.84 -15.83 -16.67
C ARG A 51 15.39 -17.14 -16.02
N LEU A 52 16.25 -17.75 -15.20
CA LEU A 52 15.92 -18.99 -14.48
C LEU A 52 14.86 -18.77 -13.39
N LEU A 53 14.88 -17.60 -12.76
CA LEU A 53 13.91 -17.18 -11.75
C LEU A 53 12.67 -16.50 -12.33
N GLY A 54 12.61 -16.28 -13.65
CA GLY A 54 11.51 -15.57 -14.32
C GLY A 54 11.49 -14.06 -14.10
N LEU A 55 12.54 -13.46 -13.53
CA LEU A 55 12.64 -12.02 -13.31
C LEU A 55 12.83 -11.25 -14.62
N THR A 56 13.61 -11.80 -15.55
CA THR A 56 13.88 -11.16 -16.85
C THR A 56 12.62 -10.98 -17.69
N GLU A 57 11.70 -11.96 -17.66
CA GLU A 57 10.43 -11.88 -18.40
C GLU A 57 9.59 -10.69 -17.94
N MET A 58 9.58 -10.38 -16.63
CA MET A 58 8.90 -9.20 -16.11
C MET A 58 9.51 -7.89 -16.66
N GLY A 59 10.84 -7.82 -16.75
CA GLY A 59 11.55 -6.67 -17.30
C GLY A 59 11.31 -6.48 -18.80
N GLU A 60 11.21 -7.57 -19.56
CA GLU A 60 10.92 -7.55 -21.01
C GLU A 60 9.53 -6.96 -21.27
N ILE A 61 8.52 -7.35 -20.48
CA ILE A 61 7.15 -6.83 -20.57
C ILE A 61 7.11 -5.34 -20.25
N LYS A 62 7.80 -4.90 -19.19
CA LYS A 62 7.88 -3.48 -18.81
C LYS A 62 8.47 -2.63 -19.93
N GLN A 63 9.53 -3.10 -20.58
CA GLN A 63 10.16 -2.37 -21.69
C GLN A 63 9.24 -2.26 -22.90
N GLN A 64 8.53 -3.33 -23.27
CA GLN A 64 7.58 -3.29 -24.38
C GLN A 64 6.45 -2.27 -24.14
N LEU A 65 5.90 -2.25 -22.92
CA LEU A 65 4.88 -1.27 -22.53
C LEU A 65 5.43 0.16 -22.52
N ALA A 66 6.68 0.35 -22.10
CA ALA A 66 7.32 1.66 -22.11
C ALA A 66 7.53 2.17 -23.54
N GLU A 67 8.01 1.31 -24.45
CA GLU A 67 8.19 1.63 -25.88
C GLU A 67 6.86 1.94 -26.56
N GLU A 68 5.81 1.16 -26.30
CA GLU A 68 4.47 1.43 -26.82
C GLU A 68 3.91 2.76 -26.31
N ALA A 69 4.11 3.06 -25.02
CA ALA A 69 3.69 4.33 -24.42
C ALA A 69 4.49 5.53 -24.94
N GLU A 70 5.75 5.35 -25.36
CA GLU A 70 6.53 6.39 -26.03
C GLU A 70 5.99 6.66 -27.44
N LEU A 71 5.74 5.61 -28.21
CA LEU A 71 5.21 5.73 -29.57
C LEU A 71 3.80 6.34 -29.58
N ASP A 72 2.94 5.97 -28.65
CA ASP A 72 1.60 6.58 -28.49
C ASP A 72 1.67 8.07 -28.13
N ARG A 73 2.64 8.47 -27.29
CA ARG A 73 2.90 9.89 -27.00
C ARG A 73 3.35 10.64 -28.24
N GLU A 74 4.23 10.06 -29.06
CA GLU A 74 4.69 10.68 -30.30
C GLU A 74 3.54 10.85 -31.31
N VAL A 75 2.70 9.83 -31.48
CA VAL A 75 1.53 9.87 -32.37
C VAL A 75 0.50 10.89 -31.87
N SER A 76 0.22 10.92 -30.56
CA SER A 76 -0.71 11.87 -29.95
C SER A 76 -0.20 13.31 -30.03
N GLN A 77 1.10 13.53 -29.80
CA GLN A 77 1.73 14.84 -29.89
C GLN A 77 1.75 15.36 -31.34
N ALA A 78 1.98 14.48 -32.33
CA ALA A 78 1.86 14.82 -33.74
C ALA A 78 0.40 15.11 -34.17
N ALA A 79 -0.59 14.48 -33.55
CA ALA A 79 -2.01 14.75 -33.79
C ALA A 79 -2.47 16.08 -33.18
N ASP A 80 -1.92 16.47 -32.02
CA ASP A 80 -2.11 17.78 -31.40
C ASP A 80 -1.44 18.90 -32.22
N GLU A 81 -0.25 18.68 -32.77
CA GLU A 81 0.44 19.64 -33.65
C GLU A 81 -0.19 19.76 -35.06
N ALA A 82 -0.95 18.76 -35.51
CA ALA A 82 -1.59 18.73 -36.82
C ALA A 82 -3.06 19.12 -36.85
N SER A 83 -3.66 19.55 -35.73
CA SER A 83 -5.06 20.01 -35.70
C SER A 83 -5.17 21.53 -35.92
N PRO A 84 -5.57 22.01 -37.11
CA PRO A 84 -6.03 23.38 -37.27
C PRO A 84 -7.36 23.56 -36.54
N VAL A 85 -7.51 24.70 -35.87
CA VAL A 85 -8.78 25.33 -35.45
C VAL A 85 -10.01 24.82 -36.21
N VAL A 86 -10.94 24.12 -35.53
CA VAL A 86 -12.38 24.06 -35.88
C VAL A 86 -13.26 23.81 -34.64
N THR A 87 -13.98 24.87 -34.25
CA THR A 87 -15.39 24.95 -33.79
C THR A 87 -15.97 23.94 -32.79
N ALA A 88 -16.33 24.47 -31.62
CA ALA A 88 -17.23 23.87 -30.62
C ALA A 88 -18.58 23.41 -31.22
N PRO A 89 -19.04 22.17 -30.92
CA PRO A 89 -20.43 21.78 -31.14
C PRO A 89 -21.27 22.18 -29.91
N ALA A 90 -22.23 23.06 -30.11
CA ALA A 90 -23.27 23.37 -29.13
C ALA A 90 -24.17 22.13 -28.88
N PRO A 91 -24.57 21.83 -27.63
CA PRO A 91 -25.43 20.69 -27.33
C PRO A 91 -26.88 20.98 -27.73
N GLN A 92 -27.40 20.26 -28.73
CA GLN A 92 -28.84 20.21 -28.98
C GLN A 92 -29.49 19.19 -28.05
N ALA A 93 -30.25 19.70 -27.08
CA ALA A 93 -31.21 18.93 -26.33
C ALA A 93 -32.41 18.59 -27.22
N SER A 94 -32.67 17.31 -27.44
CA SER A 94 -33.95 16.81 -27.93
C SER A 94 -34.54 15.88 -26.87
N ALA A 95 -35.48 16.41 -26.11
CA ALA A 95 -36.44 15.65 -25.33
C ALA A 95 -37.46 15.00 -26.29
N GLY A 96 -37.66 13.70 -26.16
CA GLY A 96 -38.64 12.91 -26.92
C GLY A 96 -39.04 11.68 -26.13
N SER A 97 -40.07 11.83 -25.33
CA SER A 97 -40.74 10.81 -24.53
C SER A 97 -41.39 9.73 -25.40
N GLN A 98 -41.22 8.44 -25.07
CA GLN A 98 -42.34 7.56 -24.69
C GLN A 98 -41.91 6.12 -24.42
N ALA A 99 -42.42 5.61 -23.30
CA ALA A 99 -42.38 4.25 -22.85
C ALA A 99 -43.59 3.46 -23.36
N THR A 100 -43.39 2.19 -23.73
CA THR A 100 -44.29 1.04 -23.48
C THR A 100 -43.42 -0.21 -23.62
N ALA A 101 -43.03 -0.85 -22.52
CA ALA A 101 -43.67 -2.06 -22.01
C ALA A 101 -43.59 -3.23 -22.99
N ASP A 102 -42.71 -4.21 -22.74
CA ASP A 102 -43.08 -5.62 -22.65
C ASP A 102 -41.90 -6.51 -22.17
N THR A 103 -42.20 -7.35 -21.18
CA THR A 103 -41.54 -8.61 -20.80
C THR A 103 -40.14 -8.63 -20.16
N SER A 104 -40.15 -8.87 -18.85
CA SER A 104 -39.17 -9.64 -18.07
C SER A 104 -39.97 -10.55 -17.13
N PRO A 105 -39.43 -11.59 -16.49
CA PRO A 105 -38.68 -12.76 -16.97
C PRO A 105 -39.44 -14.06 -16.64
N GLN A 106 -39.20 -15.18 -17.34
CA GLN A 106 -39.68 -16.49 -16.87
C GLN A 106 -38.56 -17.53 -16.87
N ALA A 107 -38.12 -17.86 -15.66
CA ALA A 107 -37.47 -19.12 -15.32
C ALA A 107 -38.49 -20.26 -15.26
N THR A 108 -38.09 -21.48 -15.59
CA THR A 108 -38.38 -22.75 -14.87
C THR A 108 -37.93 -23.96 -15.71
N PRO A 109 -37.46 -25.05 -15.07
CA PRO A 109 -36.44 -25.96 -15.59
C PRO A 109 -37.03 -27.25 -16.17
N GLU A 110 -36.26 -27.95 -17.00
CA GLU A 110 -36.56 -29.34 -17.35
C GLU A 110 -35.32 -30.24 -17.20
N GLN A 111 -35.46 -31.15 -16.25
CA GLN A 111 -34.80 -32.45 -16.18
C GLN A 111 -35.93 -33.50 -16.26
N PRO A 112 -35.70 -34.65 -16.91
CA PRO A 112 -35.98 -35.94 -16.27
C PRO A 112 -34.79 -36.92 -16.50
N ALA A 113 -34.20 -37.52 -15.45
CA ALA A 113 -34.58 -38.79 -14.80
C ALA A 113 -34.66 -39.98 -15.80
N THR A 114 -33.83 -41.02 -15.75
CA THR A 114 -33.72 -42.17 -14.80
C THR A 114 -32.65 -43.12 -15.40
N ALA A 115 -31.94 -44.07 -14.77
CA ALA A 115 -32.17 -44.99 -13.64
C ALA A 115 -30.79 -45.50 -13.12
N SER A 116 -30.54 -45.62 -11.81
CA SER A 116 -30.60 -46.88 -10.98
C SER A 116 -29.50 -47.91 -11.35
N THR A 117 -28.71 -48.56 -10.48
CA THR A 117 -28.75 -49.05 -9.08
C THR A 117 -27.26 -49.23 -8.63
N SER A 118 -26.81 -49.43 -7.38
CA SER A 118 -27.33 -50.18 -6.22
C SER A 118 -26.41 -49.96 -4.99
N SER A 119 -27.02 -49.91 -3.79
CA SER A 119 -26.58 -50.48 -2.48
C SER A 119 -25.25 -50.02 -1.84
N ASP A 120 -25.12 -49.75 -0.53
CA ASP A 120 -25.74 -50.27 0.70
C ASP A 120 -25.36 -49.27 1.83
N GLU A 121 -26.28 -48.58 2.51
CA GLU A 121 -26.94 -48.91 3.78
C GLU A 121 -26.02 -49.35 4.95
N ALA A 122 -25.87 -48.49 5.96
CA ALA A 122 -26.06 -48.81 7.39
C ALA A 122 -25.79 -47.58 8.30
N ASP A 123 -26.88 -46.95 8.75
CA ASP A 123 -27.06 -46.18 10.01
C ASP A 123 -27.05 -47.18 11.21
N PRO A 124 -27.28 -46.85 12.51
CA PRO A 124 -27.39 -45.58 13.28
C PRO A 124 -26.37 -45.55 14.47
N THR A 125 -26.25 -44.58 15.38
CA THR A 125 -27.27 -44.10 16.32
C THR A 125 -26.68 -42.99 17.24
N ALA A 126 -27.42 -41.90 17.37
CA ALA A 126 -27.74 -41.07 18.54
C ALA A 126 -26.79 -40.88 19.76
N ALA A 127 -26.48 -39.59 20.00
CA ALA A 127 -26.85 -38.78 21.19
C ALA A 127 -26.14 -38.92 22.55
N SER A 128 -25.56 -37.78 23.00
CA SER A 128 -25.81 -37.05 24.27
C SER A 128 -24.54 -36.57 25.01
N ALA A 129 -24.55 -35.28 25.39
CA ALA A 129 -23.63 -34.52 26.27
C ALA A 129 -23.90 -34.81 27.78
N PRO A 130 -23.37 -34.11 28.84
CA PRO A 130 -22.53 -32.88 28.93
C PRO A 130 -21.48 -32.79 30.11
N ALA A 131 -20.94 -31.56 30.33
CA ALA A 131 -20.38 -30.92 31.56
C ALA A 131 -18.89 -31.18 31.97
N GLN A 132 -18.10 -30.30 32.60
CA GLN A 132 -18.01 -28.86 33.02
C GLN A 132 -16.57 -28.69 33.63
N ASP A 133 -16.04 -27.46 33.74
CA ASP A 133 -15.21 -26.85 34.82
C ASP A 133 -14.06 -25.90 34.36
N GLU A 134 -14.11 -24.67 34.89
CA GLU A 134 -13.29 -23.44 34.72
C GLU A 134 -12.03 -23.45 35.68
N PRO A 135 -11.18 -22.40 35.95
CA PRO A 135 -11.37 -20.92 35.85
C PRO A 135 -10.15 -20.00 35.49
N GLN A 136 -10.48 -18.70 35.44
CA GLN A 136 -9.83 -17.36 35.35
C GLN A 136 -8.44 -17.05 36.01
N PRO A 137 -7.79 -15.87 35.75
CA PRO A 137 -7.95 -14.69 36.66
C PRO A 137 -7.82 -13.26 36.03
N GLU A 138 -8.10 -12.27 36.89
CA GLU A 138 -8.29 -10.80 36.78
C GLU A 138 -7.00 -9.91 36.73
N ALA A 139 -7.13 -8.60 36.38
CA ALA A 139 -6.57 -7.44 37.13
C ALA A 139 -6.98 -6.05 36.55
N SER A 140 -7.17 -5.06 37.45
CA SER A 140 -7.72 -3.70 37.25
C SER A 140 -6.71 -2.53 37.43
N GLN A 141 -6.94 -1.41 36.72
CA GLN A 141 -6.89 0.06 37.03
C GLN A 141 -5.86 0.72 37.99
N THR A 142 -5.44 1.98 37.70
CA THR A 142 -5.43 3.24 38.55
C THR A 142 -4.50 4.36 37.99
N VAL A 143 -5.01 5.54 37.55
CA VAL A 143 -4.97 6.95 38.12
C VAL A 143 -3.58 7.53 38.49
N ALA A 144 -3.18 8.82 38.46
CA ALA A 144 -3.72 10.19 38.24
C ALA A 144 -2.48 11.15 38.17
N GLU A 145 -2.42 12.17 37.29
CA GLU A 145 -2.75 13.61 37.50
C GLU A 145 -1.63 14.50 38.09
N VAL A 146 -1.65 15.77 37.63
CA VAL A 146 -1.11 17.03 38.19
C VAL A 146 0.23 17.51 37.59
N SER A 147 0.45 18.75 37.13
CA SER A 147 -0.29 19.92 36.61
C SER A 147 0.64 21.14 36.82
N SER A 148 0.42 22.21 36.05
CA SER A 148 0.92 23.59 36.22
C SER A 148 2.35 23.83 35.75
N SER A 149 2.68 24.85 34.95
CA SER A 149 2.11 26.20 34.71
C SER A 149 3.11 26.88 33.75
N GLN A 150 2.89 27.93 32.96
CA GLN A 150 1.81 28.87 32.64
C GLN A 150 2.45 29.87 31.62
N GLU A 151 1.64 30.35 30.67
CA GLU A 151 1.65 31.61 29.86
C GLU A 151 3.00 32.30 29.48
N GLU A 152 3.30 32.56 28.20
CA GLU A 152 2.73 33.51 27.21
C GLU A 152 3.51 34.86 27.16
N THR A 153 3.99 35.29 25.97
CA THR A 153 4.15 36.71 25.54
C THR A 153 4.63 36.84 24.08
N SER A 154 3.93 37.73 23.36
CA SER A 154 4.30 38.57 22.19
C SER A 154 4.24 38.06 20.73
N GLU A 155 3.15 38.51 20.08
CA GLU A 155 3.10 39.42 18.92
C GLU A 155 4.04 39.23 17.71
N ALA A 156 3.44 38.70 16.64
CA ALA A 156 3.20 39.31 15.33
C ALA A 156 4.33 39.86 14.43
N THR A 157 4.31 39.36 13.19
CA THR A 157 4.68 39.99 11.89
C THR A 157 6.04 39.56 11.30
N GLU A 158 6.03 38.69 10.29
CA GLU A 158 6.27 39.07 8.87
C GLU A 158 6.11 37.85 7.95
N GLU A 159 5.27 38.01 6.93
CA GLU A 159 4.77 36.97 6.05
C GLU A 159 5.67 36.88 4.80
N ALA A 160 6.67 35.98 4.86
CA ALA A 160 7.27 35.41 3.66
C ALA A 160 6.44 34.16 3.30
N ALA A 161 5.84 34.13 2.11
CA ALA A 161 5.08 33.00 1.59
C ALA A 161 5.99 31.75 1.48
N THR A 162 6.13 31.08 2.61
CA THR A 162 6.80 29.80 2.80
C THR A 162 5.73 28.75 2.51
N TRP A 163 5.98 27.86 1.56
CA TRP A 163 5.09 26.73 1.36
C TRP A 163 4.99 25.94 2.67
N ARG A 164 3.78 25.81 3.22
CA ARG A 164 3.48 25.10 4.46
C ARG A 164 2.57 23.94 4.11
N ASP A 165 3.02 22.73 4.45
CA ASP A 165 2.14 21.56 4.48
C ASP A 165 1.32 21.61 5.77
N GLU A 166 0.04 22.02 5.66
CA GLU A 166 -0.93 21.97 6.76
C GLU A 166 -2.02 20.95 6.43
N VAL A 167 -2.32 20.07 7.38
CA VAL A 167 -3.37 19.05 7.25
C VAL A 167 -4.27 19.12 8.47
N SER A 168 -5.55 19.44 8.26
CA SER A 168 -6.57 19.51 9.31
C SER A 168 -7.43 18.24 9.31
N PHE A 169 -7.72 17.72 10.51
CA PHE A 169 -8.61 16.57 10.71
C PHE A 169 -9.74 16.96 11.64
N THR A 170 -10.96 16.52 11.33
CA THR A 170 -12.13 16.68 12.21
C THR A 170 -12.52 15.31 12.73
N LEU A 171 -12.41 15.11 14.05
CA LEU A 171 -12.72 13.83 14.70
C LEU A 171 -14.03 13.91 15.46
N THR A 172 -14.79 12.82 15.43
CA THR A 172 -16.01 12.66 16.22
C THR A 172 -15.65 12.36 17.69
N PRO A 173 -16.50 12.63 18.70
CA PRO A 173 -16.18 12.29 20.08
C PRO A 173 -15.88 10.80 20.27
N GLY A 174 -14.67 10.48 20.73
CA GLY A 174 -14.18 9.10 20.91
C GLY A 174 -13.41 8.53 19.72
N GLU A 175 -13.23 9.30 18.65
CA GLU A 175 -12.44 8.92 17.47
C GLU A 175 -10.97 9.36 17.63
N GLY A 176 -10.05 8.51 17.20
CA GLY A 176 -8.62 8.82 17.13
C GLY A 176 -8.09 8.59 15.71
N THR A 177 -7.19 9.45 15.26
CA THR A 177 -6.44 9.29 14.00
C THR A 177 -4.95 9.20 14.31
N GLU A 178 -4.28 8.26 13.65
CA GLU A 178 -2.82 8.17 13.67
C GLU A 178 -2.28 8.69 12.34
N TYR A 179 -1.31 9.59 12.39
CA TYR A 179 -0.66 10.13 11.21
C TYR A 179 0.85 9.91 11.28
N LYS A 180 1.43 9.50 10.15
CA LYS A 180 2.86 9.23 10.04
C LYS A 180 3.52 10.33 9.22
N LEU A 181 4.28 11.18 9.89
CA LEU A 181 5.09 12.20 9.25
C LEU A 181 6.47 11.66 8.91
N THR A 182 6.96 11.97 7.72
CA THR A 182 8.37 11.83 7.35
C THR A 182 8.91 13.23 7.12
N MET A 183 9.98 13.61 7.81
CA MET A 183 10.53 14.96 7.80
C MET A 183 12.04 14.90 7.55
N GLU A 184 12.59 15.96 6.95
CA GLU A 184 14.04 16.13 6.81
C GLU A 184 14.71 16.34 8.18
N GLU A 185 16.03 16.08 8.26
CA GLU A 185 16.80 16.24 9.50
C GLU A 185 16.82 17.71 9.95
N GLY A 186 16.27 17.99 11.13
CA GLY A 186 16.15 19.35 11.68
C GLY A 186 14.84 20.06 11.36
N ALA A 187 13.94 19.46 10.57
CA ALA A 187 12.60 19.98 10.36
C ALA A 187 11.70 19.77 11.59
N VAL A 188 10.79 20.72 11.84
CA VAL A 188 9.91 20.75 13.01
C VAL A 188 8.47 20.76 12.55
N ALA A 189 7.65 19.83 13.06
CA ALA A 189 6.20 19.85 12.89
C ALA A 189 5.54 20.49 14.12
N THR A 190 4.66 21.45 13.88
CA THR A 190 3.80 22.06 14.90
C THR A 190 2.39 21.47 14.79
N PHE A 191 1.80 21.07 15.91
CA PHE A 191 0.41 20.61 16.00
C PHE A 191 -0.34 21.48 17.01
N ALA A 192 -1.60 21.81 16.73
CA ALA A 192 -2.47 22.62 17.58
C ALA A 192 -3.91 22.10 17.54
#